data_AF-J5MX04-F1
#
_entry.id   AF-J5MX04-F1
#
_cell.length_a   1.000
_cell.length_b   1.000
_cell.length_c   1.000
_cell.angle_alpha   90.00
_cell.angle_beta   90.00
_cell.angle_gamma   90.00
#
_symmetry.space_group_name_H-M   'P 1'
#
loop_
_entity.id
_entity.type
_entity.pdbx_description
1 polymer ?
#
loop_
_entity_poly.entity_id
_entity_poly.type
_entity_poly.pdbx_seq_one_letter_code
_entity_poly.pdbx_strand_id
1 'polypeptide(L)'
;MDLAEEPGIFTWDLATDTVYADSALANLFGLDTEQTISGLPIIKYLDRIHPDDKASVAKAISDSVITGNPYRHDYRVFDRSGQIVAVAAFGRCFRDAAGNPSHYAGIVFRSNDHVQQDDLFAHCREALKIAQSSGLQTTAAALEAILNELAKQKPSEVMPIH
;
A
#
# COMPACT_ATOMS: atom_id res chain seq x y z
N MET A 1 -3.51 25.65 5.45
CA MET A 1 -4.34 24.59 4.85
C MET A 1 -3.48 23.36 4.93
N ASP A 2 -3.53 22.69 6.08
CA ASP A 2 -2.76 21.48 6.33
C ASP A 2 -3.37 20.36 5.49
N LEU A 3 -2.77 20.12 4.32
CA LEU A 3 -3.01 18.89 3.57
C LEU A 3 -2.46 17.77 4.46
N ALA A 4 -3.34 17.13 5.24
CA ALA A 4 -3.09 15.75 5.62
C ALA A 4 -2.84 15.01 4.30
N GLU A 5 -1.59 14.63 4.02
CA GLU A 5 -1.22 13.98 2.77
C GLU A 5 -2.02 12.68 2.65
N GLU A 6 -2.98 12.69 1.70
CA GLU A 6 -3.91 11.57 1.51
C GLU A 6 -3.14 10.28 1.20
N PRO A 7 -3.59 9.12 1.73
CA PRO A 7 -3.01 7.84 1.37
C PRO A 7 -3.25 7.57 -0.12
N GLY A 8 -2.20 7.18 -0.85
CA GLY A 8 -2.31 6.73 -2.24
C GLY A 8 -2.69 5.26 -2.32
N ILE A 9 -3.60 4.93 -3.23
CA ILE A 9 -4.03 3.55 -3.50
C ILE A 9 -3.43 3.02 -4.79
N PHE A 10 -3.15 1.73 -4.85
CA PHE A 10 -2.72 1.07 -6.09
C PHE A 10 -3.25 -0.33 -6.25
N THR A 11 -3.26 -0.77 -7.51
CA THR A 11 -3.34 -2.15 -7.92
C THR A 11 -2.15 -2.49 -8.82
N TRP A 12 -1.72 -3.73 -8.81
CA TRP A 12 -0.68 -4.25 -9.69
C TRP A 12 -1.19 -5.53 -10.33
N ASP A 13 -1.28 -5.53 -11.66
CA ASP A 13 -1.51 -6.72 -12.45
C ASP A 13 -0.18 -7.47 -12.62
N LEU A 14 -0.10 -8.66 -12.02
CA LEU A 14 1.11 -9.48 -12.03
C LEU A 14 1.37 -10.16 -13.38
N ALA A 15 0.33 -10.32 -14.21
CA ALA A 15 0.46 -10.94 -15.53
C ALA A 15 1.05 -9.97 -16.56
N THR A 16 0.70 -8.69 -16.46
CA THR A 16 1.18 -7.63 -17.37
C THR A 16 2.29 -6.78 -16.78
N ASP A 17 2.67 -7.02 -15.52
CA ASP A 17 3.59 -6.20 -14.73
C ASP A 17 3.20 -4.71 -14.68
N THR A 18 1.90 -4.41 -14.61
CA THR A 18 1.39 -3.03 -14.69
C THR A 18 0.76 -2.57 -13.38
N VAL A 19 1.28 -1.49 -12.81
CA VAL A 19 0.75 -0.82 -11.61
C VAL A 19 -0.14 0.33 -12.04
N TYR A 20 -1.39 0.31 -11.56
CA TYR A 20 -2.33 1.41 -11.67
C TYR A 20 -2.47 2.06 -10.30
N ALA A 21 -2.30 3.38 -10.22
CA ALA A 21 -2.45 4.09 -8.97
C ALA A 21 -3.05 5.48 -9.15
N ASP A 22 -3.51 6.05 -8.03
CA ASP A 22 -4.08 7.38 -7.99
C ASP A 22 -3.03 8.50 -8.02
N SER A 23 -3.53 9.73 -8.06
CA SER A 23 -2.69 10.93 -8.03
C SER A 23 -1.93 11.10 -6.71
N ALA A 24 -2.48 10.62 -5.59
CA ALA A 24 -1.82 10.68 -4.30
C ALA A 24 -0.55 9.81 -4.28
N LEU A 25 -0.61 8.59 -4.83
CA LEU A 25 0.58 7.76 -4.97
C LEU A 25 1.58 8.35 -5.97
N ALA A 26 1.11 8.89 -7.10
CA ALA A 26 1.97 9.55 -8.07
C ALA A 26 2.79 10.67 -7.41
N ASN A 27 2.17 11.48 -6.57
CA ASN A 27 2.82 12.55 -5.83
C ASN A 27 3.87 12.02 -4.83
N LEU A 28 3.54 10.98 -4.06
CA LEU A 28 4.48 10.36 -3.09
C LEU A 28 5.75 9.83 -3.76
N PHE A 29 5.62 9.23 -4.95
CA PHE A 29 6.75 8.67 -5.70
C PHE A 29 7.38 9.66 -6.68
N GLY A 30 6.85 10.88 -6.77
CA GLY A 30 7.31 11.88 -7.74
C GLY A 30 7.16 11.47 -9.20
N LEU A 31 6.14 10.65 -9.50
CA LEU A 31 5.82 10.17 -10.83
C LEU A 31 4.79 11.07 -11.50
N ASP A 32 4.62 10.89 -12.82
CA ASP A 32 3.57 11.57 -13.56
C ASP A 32 2.19 10.95 -13.25
N THR A 33 1.22 11.82 -12.94
CA THR A 33 -0.12 11.40 -12.53
C THR A 33 -0.88 10.71 -13.65
N GLU A 34 -0.81 11.22 -14.89
CA GLU A 34 -1.54 10.62 -16.02
C GLU A 34 -0.95 9.25 -16.36
N GLN A 35 0.37 9.12 -16.34
CA GLN A 35 1.05 7.83 -16.53
C GLN A 35 0.70 6.83 -15.42
N THR A 36 0.68 7.28 -14.17
CA THR A 36 0.36 6.43 -13.02
C THR A 36 -1.09 5.91 -13.08
N ILE A 37 -2.04 6.74 -13.52
CA ILE A 37 -3.45 6.35 -13.70
C ILE A 37 -3.61 5.39 -14.89
N SER A 38 -2.89 5.64 -15.99
CA SER A 38 -2.95 4.80 -17.20
C SER A 38 -2.16 3.49 -17.08
N GLY A 39 -1.27 3.39 -16.10
CA GLY A 39 -0.49 2.20 -15.80
C GLY A 39 1.00 2.39 -16.08
N LEU A 40 1.84 2.03 -15.11
CA LEU A 40 3.30 2.02 -15.23
C LEU A 40 3.87 0.68 -14.77
N PRO A 41 4.99 0.22 -15.35
CA PRO A 41 5.62 -1.00 -14.88
C PRO A 41 6.17 -0.83 -13.46
N ILE A 42 6.15 -1.89 -12.65
CA ILE A 42 6.55 -1.83 -11.22
C ILE A 42 7.96 -1.25 -11.03
N ILE A 43 8.85 -1.47 -12.00
CA ILE A 43 10.22 -0.95 -11.98
C ILE A 43 10.26 0.57 -11.87
N LYS A 44 9.28 1.29 -12.42
CA LYS A 44 9.19 2.75 -12.30
C LYS A 44 8.97 3.20 -10.86
N TYR A 45 8.29 2.40 -10.05
CA TYR A 45 8.12 2.67 -8.62
C TYR A 45 9.37 2.26 -7.83
N LEU A 46 9.93 1.08 -8.13
CA LEU A 46 11.16 0.60 -7.48
C LEU A 46 12.36 1.53 -7.72
N ASP A 47 12.42 2.19 -8.87
CA ASP A 47 13.46 3.18 -9.18
C ASP A 47 13.40 4.42 -8.29
N ARG A 48 12.23 4.72 -7.72
CA ARG A 48 12.01 5.85 -6.80
C ARG A 48 12.26 5.49 -5.35
N ILE A 49 12.44 4.21 -5.03
CA ILE A 49 12.79 3.77 -3.67
C ILE A 49 14.27 4.07 -3.40
N HIS A 50 14.57 4.49 -2.16
CA HIS A 50 15.92 4.73 -1.70
C HIS A 50 16.79 3.47 -1.92
N PRO A 51 18.02 3.58 -2.47
CA PRO A 51 18.83 2.42 -2.85
C PRO A 51 19.01 1.37 -1.75
N ASP A 52 19.21 1.82 -0.50
CA ASP A 52 19.37 0.93 0.66
C ASP A 52 18.12 0.10 0.99
N ASP A 53 16.93 0.60 0.62
CA ASP A 53 15.66 -0.02 0.97
C ASP A 53 15.18 -0.96 -0.15
N LYS A 54 15.69 -0.80 -1.39
CA LYS A 54 15.24 -1.56 -2.59
C LYS A 54 15.26 -3.06 -2.39
N ALA A 55 16.35 -3.61 -1.86
CA ALA A 55 16.50 -5.06 -1.68
C ALA A 55 15.50 -5.61 -0.66
N SER A 56 15.29 -4.88 0.43
CA SER A 56 14.33 -5.24 1.48
C SER A 56 12.89 -5.20 0.97
N VAL A 57 12.52 -4.13 0.26
CA VAL A 57 11.20 -3.97 -0.35
C VAL A 57 10.93 -5.09 -1.36
N ALA A 58 11.85 -5.35 -2.29
CA ALA A 58 11.68 -6.38 -3.30
C ALA A 58 11.49 -7.77 -2.68
N LYS A 59 12.26 -8.09 -1.63
CA LYS A 59 12.10 -9.33 -0.88
C LYS A 59 10.72 -9.42 -0.21
N ALA A 60 10.29 -8.37 0.48
CA ALA A 60 9.01 -8.36 1.17
C ALA A 60 7.81 -8.45 0.21
N ILE A 61 7.88 -7.81 -0.97
CA ILE A 61 6.89 -7.98 -2.04
C ILE A 61 6.88 -9.44 -2.53
N SER A 62 8.05 -10.01 -2.81
CA SER A 62 8.16 -11.39 -3.26
C SER A 62 7.58 -12.38 -2.25
N ASP A 63 7.90 -12.23 -0.97
CA ASP A 63 7.38 -13.06 0.11
C ASP A 63 5.84 -12.97 0.19
N SER A 64 5.26 -11.76 0.05
CA SER A 64 3.81 -11.52 0.01
C SER A 64 3.14 -12.19 -1.21
N VAL A 65 3.76 -12.11 -2.38
CA VAL A 65 3.26 -12.77 -3.61
C VAL A 65 3.29 -14.30 -3.48
N ILE A 66 4.37 -14.86 -2.94
CA ILE A 66 4.53 -16.31 -2.77
C ILE A 66 3.57 -16.86 -1.72
N THR A 67 3.48 -16.21 -0.56
CA THR A 67 2.70 -16.72 0.58
C THR A 67 1.24 -16.30 0.52
N GLY A 68 0.91 -15.19 -0.14
CA GLY A 68 -0.40 -14.55 -0.06
C GLY A 68 -0.67 -13.86 1.28
N ASN A 69 0.35 -13.73 2.15
CA ASN A 69 0.24 -13.01 3.41
C ASN A 69 0.19 -11.49 3.17
N PRO A 70 -0.38 -10.71 4.10
CA PRO A 70 -0.31 -9.25 4.03
C PRO A 70 1.14 -8.76 4.04
N TYR A 71 1.41 -7.79 3.19
CA TYR A 71 2.64 -7.00 3.19
C TYR A 71 2.45 -5.75 4.04
N ARG A 72 3.45 -5.49 4.87
CA ARG A 72 3.68 -4.23 5.56
C ARG A 72 5.16 -3.91 5.44
N HIS A 73 5.49 -2.73 4.95
CA HIS A 73 6.87 -2.29 4.95
C HIS A 73 6.97 -0.77 5.03
N ASP A 74 7.89 -0.31 5.86
CA ASP A 74 8.26 1.10 6.00
C ASP A 74 9.58 1.30 5.24
N TYR A 75 9.62 2.29 4.34
CA TYR A 75 10.79 2.56 3.49
C TYR A 75 10.79 4.01 3.01
N ARG A 76 11.87 4.40 2.34
CA ARG A 76 12.06 5.75 1.82
C ARG A 76 11.89 5.80 0.31
N VAL A 77 11.24 6.84 -0.18
CA VAL A 77 11.08 7.15 -1.61
C VAL A 77 11.60 8.55 -1.92
N PHE A 78 11.86 8.82 -3.20
CA PHE A 78 12.15 10.15 -3.69
C PHE A 78 10.87 10.79 -4.27
N ASP A 79 10.53 11.98 -3.79
CA ASP A 79 9.45 12.78 -4.37
C ASP A 79 9.87 13.48 -5.67
N ARG A 80 8.97 14.24 -6.29
CA ARG A 80 9.23 14.93 -7.57
C ARG A 80 10.39 15.94 -7.49
N SER A 81 10.67 16.48 -6.31
CA SER A 81 11.79 17.40 -6.07
C SER A 81 13.11 16.68 -5.80
N GLY A 82 13.10 15.34 -5.67
CA GLY A 82 14.25 14.52 -5.31
C GLY A 82 14.50 14.47 -3.81
N GLN A 83 13.57 14.96 -2.98
CA GLN A 83 13.66 14.85 -1.54
C GLN A 83 13.24 13.46 -1.07
N ILE A 84 13.85 13.03 0.04
CA ILE A 84 13.53 11.74 0.66
C ILE A 84 12.25 11.90 1.48
N VAL A 85 11.30 11.02 1.22
CA VAL A 85 10.03 10.90 1.93
C VAL A 85 9.95 9.52 2.55
N ALA A 86 9.74 9.45 3.87
CA ALA A 86 9.43 8.19 4.55
C ALA A 86 7.97 7.81 4.29
N VAL A 87 7.74 6.57 3.90
CA VAL A 87 6.41 6.03 3.60
C VAL A 87 6.23 4.69 4.27
N ALA A 88 4.97 4.38 4.57
CA ALA A 88 4.53 3.07 4.98
C ALA A 88 3.59 2.50 3.90
N ALA A 89 3.82 1.26 3.51
CA ALA A 89 3.00 0.60 2.49
C ALA A 89 2.40 -0.69 3.02
N PHE A 90 1.16 -0.91 2.63
CA PHE A 90 0.37 -2.08 3.00
C PHE A 90 -0.27 -2.64 1.76
N GLY A 91 -0.28 -3.95 1.63
CA GLY A 91 -0.96 -4.57 0.51
C GLY A 91 -1.01 -6.08 0.63
N ARG A 92 -1.60 -6.71 -0.37
CA ARG A 92 -1.71 -8.16 -0.42
C ARG A 92 -1.82 -8.65 -1.86
N CYS A 93 -1.27 -9.83 -2.09
CA CYS A 93 -1.48 -10.58 -3.31
C CYS A 93 -2.78 -11.41 -3.27
N PHE A 94 -3.56 -11.30 -4.34
CA PHE A 94 -4.75 -12.09 -4.65
C PHE A 94 -4.41 -13.19 -5.63
N ARG A 95 -5.20 -14.25 -5.58
CA ARG A 95 -5.06 -15.42 -6.46
C ARG A 95 -6.27 -15.56 -7.36
N ASP A 96 -6.05 -16.07 -8.57
CA ASP A 96 -7.11 -16.47 -9.49
C ASP A 96 -7.81 -17.77 -9.04
N ALA A 97 -8.80 -18.23 -9.81
CA ALA A 97 -9.53 -19.46 -9.54
C ALA A 97 -8.66 -20.74 -9.61
N ALA A 98 -7.49 -20.67 -10.25
CA ALA A 98 -6.52 -21.76 -10.33
C ALA A 98 -5.49 -21.72 -9.17
N GLY A 99 -5.57 -20.71 -8.30
CA GLY A 99 -4.66 -20.53 -7.16
C GLY A 99 -3.36 -19.79 -7.51
N ASN A 100 -3.22 -19.26 -8.73
CA ASN A 100 -2.03 -18.51 -9.13
C ASN A 100 -2.13 -17.05 -8.69
N PRO A 101 -1.03 -16.41 -8.28
CA PRO A 101 -0.99 -14.96 -8.05
C PRO A 101 -1.51 -14.20 -9.29
N SER A 102 -2.48 -13.31 -9.11
CA SER A 102 -3.10 -12.57 -10.22
C SER A 102 -2.99 -11.06 -10.06
N HIS A 103 -3.36 -10.54 -8.89
CA HIS A 103 -3.38 -9.10 -8.63
C HIS A 103 -2.75 -8.81 -7.27
N TYR A 104 -2.11 -7.66 -7.17
CA TYR A 104 -1.74 -7.06 -5.91
C TYR A 104 -2.57 -5.80 -5.70
N ALA A 105 -2.99 -5.50 -4.48
CA ALA A 105 -3.60 -4.21 -4.18
C ALA A 105 -3.14 -3.73 -2.82
N GLY A 106 -3.07 -2.41 -2.66
CA GLY A 106 -2.51 -1.81 -1.46
C GLY A 106 -2.67 -0.31 -1.38
N ILE A 107 -2.12 0.22 -0.30
CA ILE A 107 -2.05 1.65 0.01
C ILE A 107 -0.64 2.02 0.41
N VAL A 108 -0.29 3.28 0.17
CA VAL A 108 0.95 3.89 0.65
C VAL A 108 0.61 5.26 1.23
N PHE A 109 1.18 5.59 2.37
CA PHE A 109 0.98 6.89 2.99
C PHE A 109 2.29 7.36 3.61
N ARG A 110 2.40 8.68 3.79
CA ARG A 110 3.58 9.25 4.42
C ARG A 110 3.68 8.81 5.87
N SER A 111 4.88 8.45 6.29
CA SER A 111 5.20 8.12 7.67
C SER A 111 6.11 9.21 8.25
N ASN A 112 5.74 9.76 9.41
CA ASN A 112 6.50 10.80 10.11
C ASN A 112 7.37 10.24 11.27
N ASP A 113 7.85 9.00 11.13
CA ASP A 113 8.39 8.09 12.16
C ASP A 113 7.32 7.39 13.01
N HIS A 114 7.42 6.06 13.04
CA HIS A 114 6.57 5.09 13.74
C HIS A 114 5.05 5.31 13.59
N VAL A 115 4.47 4.70 12.55
CA VAL A 115 3.02 4.58 12.41
C VAL A 115 2.48 3.71 13.55
N GLN A 116 1.71 4.32 14.45
CA GLN A 116 0.94 3.59 15.45
C GLN A 116 -0.16 2.79 14.75
N GLN A 117 -0.48 1.61 15.25
CA GLN A 117 -1.44 0.69 14.64
C GLN A 117 -2.83 1.33 14.41
N ASP A 118 -3.20 2.32 15.22
CA ASP A 118 -4.42 3.09 15.09
C ASP A 118 -4.43 4.03 13.87
N ASP A 119 -3.29 4.66 13.54
CA ASP A 119 -3.18 5.51 12.35
C ASP A 119 -3.38 4.66 11.10
N LEU A 120 -2.73 3.51 11.03
CA LEU A 120 -2.90 2.58 9.93
C LEU A 120 -4.36 2.13 9.77
N PHE A 121 -5.02 1.78 10.87
CA PHE A 121 -6.43 1.38 10.84
C PHE A 121 -7.32 2.50 10.28
N ALA A 122 -7.05 3.76 10.66
CA ALA A 122 -7.76 4.92 10.13
C ALA A 122 -7.52 5.11 8.62
N HIS A 123 -6.27 5.04 8.16
CA HIS A 123 -5.92 5.17 6.73
C HIS A 123 -6.52 4.04 5.88
N CYS A 124 -6.44 2.79 6.33
CA CYS A 124 -7.06 1.67 5.62
C CYS A 124 -8.59 1.81 5.54
N ARG A 125 -9.23 2.32 6.61
CA ARG A 125 -10.68 2.53 6.62
C ARG A 125 -11.09 3.65 5.68
N GLU A 126 -10.30 4.71 5.56
CA GLU A 126 -10.61 5.79 4.63
C GLU A 126 -10.39 5.37 3.17
N ALA A 127 -9.27 4.71 2.90
CA ALA A 127 -9.01 4.12 1.58
C ALA A 127 -10.09 3.11 1.19
N LEU A 128 -10.67 2.36 2.15
CA LEU A 128 -11.75 1.41 1.86
C LEU A 128 -12.99 2.12 1.33
N LYS A 129 -13.39 3.24 1.98
CA LYS A 129 -14.53 4.03 1.51
C LYS A 129 -14.29 4.57 0.11
N ILE A 130 -13.08 5.07 -0.15
CA ILE A 130 -12.67 5.57 -1.47
C ILE A 130 -12.79 4.43 -2.49
N ALA A 131 -12.17 3.28 -2.23
CA ALA A 131 -12.19 2.12 -3.12
C ALA A 131 -13.63 1.63 -3.41
N GLN A 132 -14.50 1.57 -2.39
CA GLN A 132 -15.91 1.21 -2.55
C GLN A 132 -16.67 2.23 -3.41
N SER A 133 -16.47 3.52 -3.15
CA SER A 133 -17.13 4.61 -3.92
C SER A 133 -16.64 4.69 -5.37
N SER A 134 -15.39 4.30 -5.64
CA SER A 134 -14.78 4.26 -6.96
C SER A 134 -15.01 2.93 -7.70
N GLY A 135 -15.73 1.97 -7.11
CA GLY A 135 -16.00 0.66 -7.73
C GLY A 135 -14.76 -0.26 -7.81
N LEU A 136 -13.69 0.04 -7.09
CA LEU A 136 -12.45 -0.73 -7.05
C LEU A 136 -12.59 -1.95 -6.13
N GLN A 137 -13.42 -2.91 -6.55
CA GLN A 137 -13.79 -4.11 -5.76
C GLN A 137 -12.58 -4.86 -5.20
N THR A 138 -11.54 -5.07 -6.01
CA THR A 138 -10.31 -5.79 -5.58
C THR A 138 -9.56 -5.02 -4.50
N THR A 139 -9.43 -3.70 -4.64
CA THR A 139 -8.79 -2.84 -3.63
C THR A 139 -9.61 -2.76 -2.35
N ALA A 140 -10.94 -2.68 -2.47
CA ALA A 140 -11.84 -2.71 -1.31
C ALA A 140 -11.71 -4.03 -0.54
N ALA A 141 -11.71 -5.18 -1.23
CA ALA A 141 -11.51 -6.48 -0.62
C ALA A 141 -10.13 -6.59 0.07
N ALA A 142 -9.09 -5.98 -0.51
CA ALA A 142 -7.76 -5.89 0.11
C ALA A 142 -7.78 -5.12 1.42
N LEU A 143 -8.42 -3.96 1.40
CA LEU A 143 -8.50 -3.08 2.54
C LEU A 143 -9.34 -3.67 3.66
N GLU A 144 -10.45 -4.33 3.34
CA GLU A 144 -11.23 -5.10 4.32
C GLU A 144 -10.42 -6.21 4.97
N ALA A 145 -9.67 -6.98 4.17
CA ALA A 145 -8.80 -8.03 4.70
C ALA A 145 -7.70 -7.48 5.61
N ILE A 146 -7.09 -6.35 5.24
CA ILE A 146 -6.07 -5.66 6.06
C ILE A 146 -6.68 -5.17 7.37
N LEU A 147 -7.84 -4.51 7.33
CA LEU A 147 -8.53 -4.03 8.53
C LEU A 147 -8.89 -5.17 9.48
N ASN A 148 -9.33 -6.32 8.94
CA ASN A 148 -9.64 -7.50 9.74
C ASN A 148 -8.39 -8.06 10.45
N GLU A 149 -7.24 -8.09 9.78
CA GLU A 149 -5.98 -8.53 10.41
C GLU A 149 -5.50 -7.55 11.48
N LEU A 150 -5.61 -6.24 11.23
CA LEU A 150 -5.26 -5.22 12.21
C LEU A 150 -6.15 -5.27 13.46
N ALA A 151 -7.44 -5.57 13.28
CA ALA A 151 -8.38 -5.75 14.38
C ALA A 151 -8.03 -6.98 15.26
N LYS A 152 -7.54 -8.07 14.66
CA LYS A 152 -7.08 -9.26 15.40
C LYS A 152 -5.81 -9.03 16.21
N GLN A 153 -4.98 -8.07 15.79
CA GLN A 153 -3.70 -7.76 16.43
C GLN A 153 -3.81 -6.74 17.57
N LYS A 154 -4.97 -6.10 17.79
CA LYS A 154 -5.18 -5.31 19.01
C LYS A 154 -5.19 -6.26 20.21
N PRO A 155 -4.30 -6.09 21.21
CA PRO A 155 -4.46 -6.85 22.44
C PRO A 155 -5.83 -6.51 23.02
N SER A 156 -6.61 -7.54 23.37
CA SER A 156 -7.79 -7.37 24.20
C SER A 156 -7.40 -6.49 25.38
N GLU A 157 -7.97 -5.29 25.45
CA GLU A 157 -7.88 -4.45 26.61
C GLU A 157 -8.31 -5.29 27.81
N VAL A 158 -7.38 -5.46 28.74
CA VAL A 158 -7.52 -6.25 29.95
C VAL A 158 -8.78 -5.79 30.69
N MET A 159 -9.68 -6.74 30.98
CA MET A 159 -10.81 -6.51 31.89
C MET A 159 -10.29 -5.87 33.19
N PRO A 160 -10.85 -4.74 33.66
CA PRO A 160 -10.58 -4.34 35.03
C PRO A 160 -11.29 -5.34 35.94
N ILE A 161 -10.49 -6.12 36.66
CA ILE A 161 -10.96 -6.92 37.79
C ILE A 161 -11.19 -5.92 38.92
N HIS A 162 -12.44 -5.71 39.33
CA HIS A 162 -12.82 -5.15 40.63
C HIS A 162 -14.04 -5.90 41.15
#